data_AF-A0A5K7ZHU1-F1
#
_entry.id   AF-A0A5K7ZHU1-F1
#
_cell.length_a   1.000
_cell.length_b   1.000
_cell.length_c   1.000
_cell.angle_alpha   90.00
_cell.angle_beta   90.00
_cell.angle_gamma   90.00
#
_symmetry.space_group_name_H-M   'P 1'
#
loop_
_entity.id
_entity.type
_entity.pdbx_description
1 polymer ?
#
loop_
_entity_poly.entity_id
_entity_poly.type
_entity_poly.pdbx_seq_one_letter_code
_entity_poly.pdbx_strand_id
1 'polypeptide(L)'
;MDTDEFSEMARVVFAARISDTLKADLGARNSRYGNEDDWLRGVLKFLKRIIEDPGAYVAYWNLEEEDGVNAAMMREIALELSRRAKERCDPL
;
A
#
# COMPACT_ATOMS: atom_id res chain seq x y z
N MET A 1 4.52 4.18 27.58
CA MET A 1 4.63 4.54 26.16
C MET A 1 3.63 3.65 25.47
N ASP A 2 2.39 4.12 25.36
CA ASP A 2 1.29 3.35 24.77
C ASP A 2 1.46 3.38 23.26
N THR A 3 2.04 2.31 22.72
CA THR A 3 2.16 2.08 21.27
C THR A 3 0.90 1.48 20.64
N ASP A 4 -0.23 1.52 21.36
CA ASP A 4 -1.44 0.78 20.99
C ASP A 4 -2.32 1.48 19.93
N GLU A 5 -2.10 2.77 19.65
CA GLU A 5 -2.80 3.50 18.59
C GLU A 5 -1.82 4.05 17.55
N PHE A 6 -1.11 3.15 16.85
CA PHE A 6 -0.77 3.47 15.47
C PHE A 6 -2.08 3.74 14.73
N SER A 7 -2.24 4.94 14.17
CA SER A 7 -3.39 5.23 13.30
C SER A 7 -3.48 4.15 12.21
N GLU A 8 -4.68 3.84 11.74
CA GLU A 8 -4.89 2.77 10.76
C GLU A 8 -4.04 2.98 9.49
N MET A 9 -3.75 4.25 9.17
CA MET A 9 -2.79 4.68 8.15
C MET A 9 -1.38 4.09 8.36
N ALA A 10 -0.86 4.19 9.58
CA ALA A 10 0.45 3.65 9.92
C ALA A 10 0.48 2.13 9.78
N ARG A 11 -0.61 1.43 10.13
CA ARG A 11 -0.68 -0.04 10.05
C ARG A 11 -0.64 -0.54 8.61
N VAL A 12 -1.36 0.09 7.69
CA VAL A 12 -1.32 -0.25 6.25
C VAL A 12 0.06 0.03 5.65
N VAL A 13 0.69 1.16 6.01
CA VAL A 13 2.06 1.48 5.56
C VAL A 13 3.08 0.49 6.14
N PHE A 14 3.00 0.14 7.42
CA PHE A 14 3.88 -0.86 8.04
C PHE A 14 3.68 -2.27 7.48
N ALA A 15 2.48 -2.61 7.03
CA ALA A 15 2.18 -3.89 6.39
C ALA A 15 2.90 -4.06 5.04
N ALA A 16 3.30 -2.98 4.37
CA ALA A 16 4.05 -3.02 3.10
C ALA A 16 5.53 -3.39 3.31
N ARG A 17 5.80 -4.41 4.16
CA ARG A 17 7.11 -4.85 4.68
C ARG A 17 8.23 -5.06 3.64
N ILE A 18 7.92 -5.05 2.35
CA ILE A 18 8.79 -5.53 1.27
C ILE A 18 9.27 -4.41 0.33
N SER A 19 8.61 -3.26 0.26
CA SER A 19 9.11 -2.14 -0.57
C SER A 19 8.99 -0.81 0.17
N ASP A 20 10.14 -0.22 0.50
CA ASP A 20 10.20 1.11 1.11
C ASP A 20 9.67 2.18 0.15
N THR A 21 9.82 1.96 -1.15
CA THR A 21 9.20 2.78 -2.20
C THR A 21 7.66 2.75 -2.11
N LEU A 22 7.05 1.58 -1.96
CA LEU A 22 5.60 1.48 -1.80
C LEU A 22 5.12 2.12 -0.48
N LYS A 23 5.86 1.96 0.61
CA LYS A 23 5.58 2.64 1.89
C LYS A 23 5.58 4.16 1.72
N ALA A 24 6.60 4.68 1.03
CA ALA A 24 6.75 6.11 0.78
C ALA A 24 5.62 6.67 -0.10
N ASP A 25 5.22 5.98 -1.17
CA ASP A 25 4.11 6.45 -2.02
C ASP A 25 2.76 6.42 -1.28
N LEU A 26 2.49 5.36 -0.50
CA LEU A 26 1.30 5.29 0.36
C LEU A 26 1.28 6.39 1.42
N GLY A 27 2.43 6.65 2.07
CA GLY A 27 2.59 7.71 3.05
C GLY A 27 2.43 9.12 2.45
N ALA A 28 3.04 9.39 1.29
CA ALA A 28 2.92 10.67 0.60
C ALA A 28 1.46 10.95 0.21
N ARG A 29 0.71 9.92 -0.17
CA ARG A 29 -0.72 10.03 -0.48
C ARG A 29 -1.58 10.36 0.73
N ASN A 30 -1.14 10.05 1.94
CA ASN A 30 -1.86 10.40 3.17
C ASN A 30 -2.13 11.91 3.28
N SER A 31 -1.15 12.73 2.91
CA SER A 31 -1.29 14.19 2.92
C SER A 31 -2.39 14.75 1.99
N ARG A 32 -2.91 13.93 1.06
CA ARG A 32 -3.89 14.34 0.05
C ARG A 32 -5.35 14.13 0.47
N TYR A 33 -5.61 13.47 1.60
CA TYR A 33 -6.96 13.15 2.04
C TYR A 33 -7.24 13.77 3.42
N GLY A 34 -8.44 14.32 3.58
CA GLY A 34 -8.84 15.01 4.81
C GLY A 34 -9.35 14.09 5.92
N ASN A 35 -9.60 12.82 5.60
CA ASN A 35 -10.05 11.79 6.55
C ASN A 35 -9.53 10.41 6.13
N GLU A 36 -9.64 9.47 7.06
CA GLU A 36 -9.10 8.11 6.94
C GLU A 36 -9.85 7.25 5.91
N ASP A 37 -11.18 7.36 5.86
CA ASP A 37 -12.02 6.58 4.94
C ASP A 37 -11.72 6.90 3.46
N ASP A 38 -11.59 8.19 3.15
CA ASP A 38 -11.25 8.65 1.80
C ASP A 38 -9.83 8.21 1.42
N TRP A 39 -8.90 8.20 2.39
CA TRP A 39 -7.57 7.66 2.18
C TRP A 39 -7.61 6.15 1.90
N LEU A 40 -8.32 5.36 2.71
CA LEU A 40 -8.45 3.91 2.53
C LEU A 40 -9.04 3.56 1.16
N ARG A 41 -10.08 4.28 0.73
CA ARG A 41 -10.65 4.15 -0.63
C ARG A 41 -9.63 4.52 -1.71
N GLY A 42 -8.85 5.57 -1.49
CA GLY A 42 -7.77 6.00 -2.36
C GLY A 42 -6.65 4.96 -2.48
N VAL A 43 -6.25 4.34 -1.37
CA VAL A 43 -5.27 3.26 -1.30
C VAL A 43 -5.78 2.03 -2.01
N LEU A 44 -7.01 1.59 -1.77
CA LEU A 44 -7.62 0.45 -2.46
C LEU A 44 -7.64 0.67 -3.98
N LYS A 45 -7.98 1.87 -4.44
CA LYS A 45 -7.94 2.23 -5.86
C LYS A 45 -6.52 2.18 -6.44
N PHE A 46 -5.54 2.64 -5.67
CA PHE A 46 -4.14 2.62 -6.07
C PHE A 46 -3.57 1.20 -6.14
N LEU A 47 -3.77 0.40 -5.10
CA LEU A 47 -3.35 -1.00 -5.05
C LEU A 47 -4.02 -1.81 -6.18
N LYS A 48 -5.29 -1.55 -6.50
CA LYS A 48 -5.95 -2.17 -7.64
C LYS A 48 -5.22 -1.91 -8.97
N ARG A 49 -4.73 -0.68 -9.19
CA ARG A 49 -3.94 -0.35 -10.39
C ARG A 49 -2.61 -1.11 -10.42
N ILE A 50 -1.93 -1.24 -9.29
CA ILE A 50 -0.72 -2.06 -9.17
C ILE A 50 -1.04 -3.53 -9.46
N ILE A 51 -2.18 -4.06 -9.02
CA ILE A 51 -2.57 -5.45 -9.28
C ILE A 51 -2.88 -5.69 -10.77
N GLU A 52 -3.48 -4.70 -11.44
CA GLU A 52 -3.82 -4.74 -12.87
C GLU A 52 -2.57 -4.70 -13.76
N ASP A 53 -1.57 -3.88 -13.40
CA ASP A 53 -0.30 -3.78 -14.12
C ASP A 53 0.89 -3.60 -13.15
N PRO A 54 1.35 -4.68 -12.50
CA PRO A 54 2.45 -4.61 -11.55
C PRO A 54 3.79 -4.34 -12.24
N GLY A 55 3.92 -4.76 -13.50
CA GLY A 55 5.13 -4.55 -14.30
C GLY A 55 5.38 -3.07 -14.57
N ALA A 56 4.34 -2.31 -14.91
CA ALA A 56 4.48 -0.86 -15.08
C ALA A 56 4.92 -0.15 -13.79
N TYR A 57 4.41 -0.58 -12.62
CA TYR A 57 4.80 0.02 -11.34
C TYR A 57 6.24 -0.31 -10.97
N VAL A 58 6.64 -1.58 -11.13
CA VAL A 58 8.01 -2.04 -10.90
C VAL A 58 9.00 -1.33 -11.82
N ALA A 59 8.68 -1.22 -13.11
CA ALA A 59 9.54 -0.55 -14.09
C ALA A 59 9.65 0.96 -13.83
N TYR A 60 8.54 1.64 -13.50
CA TYR A 60 8.53 3.07 -13.23
C TYR A 60 9.48 3.46 -12.08
N TRP A 61 9.54 2.62 -11.04
CA TRP A 61 10.36 2.83 -9.86
C TRP A 61 11.70 2.07 -9.90
N ASN A 62 11.99 1.35 -10.99
CA ASN A 62 13.18 0.51 -11.12
C ASN A 62 13.34 -0.53 -9.97
N LEU A 63 12.23 -1.08 -9.46
CA LEU A 63 12.23 -1.88 -8.23
C LEU A 63 12.93 -3.23 -8.36
N GLU A 64 13.02 -3.78 -9.57
CA GLU A 64 13.78 -5.01 -9.80
C GLU A 64 15.27 -4.82 -9.52
N GLU A 65 15.83 -3.66 -9.89
CA GLU A 65 17.23 -3.32 -9.69
C GLU A 65 17.49 -2.74 -8.29
N GLU A 66 16.63 -1.83 -7.83
CA GLU A 66 16.82 -1.11 -6.56
C GLU A 66 16.45 -1.96 -5.34
N ASP A 67 15.33 -2.69 -5.41
CA ASP A 67 14.73 -3.37 -4.26
C ASP A 67 14.69 -4.91 -4.44
N GLY A 68 15.09 -5.44 -5.60
CA GLY A 68 14.94 -6.87 -5.93
C GLY A 68 13.48 -7.32 -6.05
N VAL A 69 12.54 -6.40 -6.25
CA VAL A 69 11.10 -6.66 -6.28
C VAL A 69 10.60 -6.73 -7.71
N ASN A 70 10.29 -7.95 -8.16
CA ASN A 70 9.70 -8.19 -9.48
C ASN A 70 8.17 -7.99 -9.50
N ALA A 71 7.61 -7.99 -10.72
CA ALA A 71 6.18 -7.79 -10.92
C ALA A 71 5.29 -8.82 -10.18
N ALA A 72 5.72 -10.08 -10.05
CA ALA A 72 4.96 -11.10 -9.33
C ALA A 72 4.90 -10.80 -7.82
N MET A 73 6.05 -10.49 -7.22
CA MET A 73 6.16 -10.09 -5.82
C MET A 73 5.33 -8.84 -5.54
N MET A 74 5.43 -7.82 -6.40
CA MET A 74 4.66 -6.58 -6.25
C MET A 74 3.14 -6.84 -6.32
N ARG A 75 2.70 -7.73 -7.21
CA ARG A 75 1.29 -8.11 -7.31
C ARG A 75 0.80 -8.80 -6.02
N GLU A 76 1.57 -9.73 -5.48
CA GLU A 76 1.24 -10.42 -4.22
C GLU A 76 1.17 -9.44 -3.04
N ILE A 77 2.13 -8.52 -2.94
CA ILE A 77 2.13 -7.45 -1.93
C ILE A 77 0.87 -6.60 -2.05
N ALA A 78 0.54 -6.15 -3.27
CA ALA A 78 -0.63 -5.31 -3.50
C ALA A 78 -1.95 -6.03 -3.20
N LEU A 79 -2.04 -7.33 -3.49
CA LEU A 79 -3.18 -8.18 -3.13
C LEU A 79 -3.36 -8.30 -1.62
N GLU A 80 -2.28 -8.60 -0.89
CA GLU A 80 -2.33 -8.74 0.57
C GLU A 80 -2.69 -7.42 1.25
N LEU A 81 -2.11 -6.31 0.81
CA LEU A 81 -2.45 -4.97 1.30
C LEU A 81 -3.91 -4.62 0.99
N SER A 82 -4.40 -4.96 -0.19
CA SER A 82 -5.79 -4.72 -0.58
C SER A 82 -6.77 -5.51 0.28
N ARG A 83 -6.44 -6.77 0.59
CA ARG A 83 -7.25 -7.63 1.45
C ARG A 83 -7.38 -7.02 2.85
N ARG A 84 -6.25 -6.64 3.45
CA ARG A 84 -6.22 -5.99 4.78
C ARG A 84 -6.99 -4.68 4.81
N ALA A 85 -6.86 -3.85 3.77
CA ALA A 85 -7.61 -2.61 3.66
C ALA A 85 -9.13 -2.85 3.50
N LYS A 86 -9.56 -3.90 2.78
CA LYS A 86 -10.98 -4.27 2.63
C LYS A 86 -11.61 -4.80 3.90
N GLU A 87 -10.92 -5.70 4.61
CA GLU A 87 -11.36 -6.25 5.91
C GLU A 87 -11.62 -5.15 6.96
N ARG A 88 -11.14 -3.93 6.72
CA ARG A 88 -11.31 -2.77 7.59
C ARG A 88 -12.30 -1.72 7.06
N CYS A 89 -12.54 -1.66 5.75
CA CYS A 89 -13.62 -0.83 5.18
C CYS A 89 -15.02 -1.40 5.48
N ASP A 90 -15.14 -2.73 5.58
CA ASP A 90 -16.37 -3.43 5.96
C ASP A 90 -16.08 -4.36 7.15
N PRO A 91 -16.03 -3.83 8.39
CA PRO A 91 -15.97 -4.68 9.57
C PRO A 91 -17.30 -5.43 9.68
N LEU A 92 -17.25 -6.77 9.60
CA LEU A 92 -18.38 -7.66 9.89
C LEU A 92 -19.03 -7.34 11.25
#